data_AF-A0A371KD28-F1
#
_entry.id   AF-A0A371KD28-F1
#
_cell.length_a   1.000
_cell.length_b   1.000
_cell.length_c   1.000
_cell.angle_alpha   90.00
_cell.angle_beta   90.00
_cell.angle_gamma   90.00
#
_symmetry.space_group_name_H-M   'P 1'
#
loop_
_entity.id
_entity.type
_entity.pdbx_description
1 polymer ?
#
loop_
_entity_poly.entity_id
_entity_poly.type
_entity_poly.pdbx_seq_one_letter_code
_entity_poly.pdbx_strand_id
1 'polypeptide(L)' 'MSESEQRHAHQCVSCGINIAGMSAATFKCPDCGQEISRCSKCRKQSNLYECPDCGFMGP' A
#
# COMPACT_ATOMS: atom_id res chain seq x y z
N MET A 1 20.54 9.81 -18.80
CA MET A 1 19.49 10.32 -17.88
C MET A 1 18.90 9.09 -17.20
N SER A 2 19.26 8.85 -15.95
CA SER A 2 18.90 7.66 -15.19
C SER A 2 17.47 7.82 -14.64
N GLU A 3 16.46 7.56 -15.45
CA GLU A 3 15.03 7.69 -15.07
C GLU A 3 14.50 6.43 -14.36
N SER A 4 15.25 5.91 -13.39
CA SER A 4 14.88 4.68 -12.67
C SER A 4 14.53 4.90 -11.19
N GLU A 5 14.64 6.13 -10.67
CA GLU A 5 14.60 6.37 -9.21
C GLU A 5 13.20 6.56 -8.58
N GLN A 6 12.10 6.34 -9.29
CA GLN A 6 10.76 6.58 -8.72
C GLN A 6 9.74 5.49 -9.03
N ARG A 7 9.91 4.26 -8.51
CA ARG A 7 8.89 3.20 -8.71
C ARG A 7 8.46 2.38 -7.49
N HIS A 8 9.05 2.57 -6.31
CA HIS A 8 8.71 1.73 -5.15
C HIS A 8 7.70 2.33 -4.15
N ALA A 9 7.41 3.64 -4.20
CA ALA A 9 6.46 4.26 -3.26
C ALA A 9 4.98 4.10 -3.67
N HIS A 10 4.69 3.42 -4.78
CA HIS A 10 3.36 3.38 -5.38
C HIS A 10 2.84 1.96 -5.55
N GLN A 11 3.04 1.06 -4.60
CA GLN A 11 2.46 -0.29 -4.67
C GLN A 11 1.41 -0.51 -3.56
N CYS A 12 0.34 -1.21 -3.92
CA CYS A 12 -0.67 -1.62 -2.95
C CYS A 12 -0.14 -2.77 -2.08
N VAL A 13 -0.16 -2.63 -0.76
CA VAL A 13 0.30 -3.68 0.15
C VAL A 13 -0.54 -4.97 0.11
N SER A 14 -1.80 -4.89 -0.33
CA SER A 14 -2.69 -6.07 -0.40
C SER A 14 -2.52 -6.89 -1.68
N CYS A 15 -2.20 -6.25 -2.81
CA CYS A 15 -2.23 -6.91 -4.12
C CYS A 15 -1.01 -6.63 -5.01
N GLY A 16 -0.05 -5.83 -4.54
CA GLY A 16 1.20 -5.53 -5.24
C GLY A 16 1.07 -4.67 -6.51
N ILE A 17 -0.14 -4.28 -6.92
CA ILE A 17 -0.33 -3.47 -8.12
C ILE A 17 0.25 -2.07 -7.94
N ASN A 18 0.74 -1.51 -9.04
CA ASN A 18 1.11 -0.11 -9.08
C ASN A 18 -0.14 0.77 -8.94
N ILE A 19 -0.12 1.70 -8.00
CA ILE A 19 -1.18 2.66 -7.69
C ILE A 19 -0.85 4.09 -8.16
N ALA A 20 0.26 4.29 -8.87
CA ALA A 20 0.58 5.58 -9.47
C ALA A 20 -0.50 5.95 -10.50
N GLY A 21 -1.08 7.14 -10.36
CA GLY A 21 -2.18 7.60 -11.21
C GLY A 21 -3.54 6.96 -10.90
N MET A 22 -3.67 6.16 -9.84
CA MET A 22 -4.93 5.59 -9.38
C MET A 22 -5.37 6.21 -8.04
N SER A 23 -6.66 6.08 -7.72
CA SER A 23 -7.17 6.41 -6.38
C SER A 23 -6.69 5.36 -5.36
N ALA A 24 -5.62 5.68 -4.65
CA ALA A 24 -5.15 4.95 -3.48
C ALA A 24 -5.36 5.77 -2.21
N ALA A 25 -5.47 5.10 -1.07
CA ALA A 25 -5.31 5.76 0.22
C ALA A 25 -4.01 5.31 0.86
N THR A 26 -3.32 6.29 1.42
CA THR A 26 -2.13 6.13 2.22
C THR A 26 -2.49 6.46 3.66
N PHE A 27 -2.17 5.55 4.58
CA PHE A 27 -2.47 5.66 6.00
C PHE A 27 -1.38 4.97 6.81
N LYS A 28 -1.31 5.26 8.11
CA LYS A 28 -0.33 4.61 9.00
C LYS A 28 -0.89 3.31 9.57
N CYS A 29 -0.03 2.30 9.67
CA CYS A 29 -0.34 1.07 10.37
C CYS A 29 -0.76 1.40 11.83
N PRO A 30 -1.88 0.86 12.34
CA PRO A 30 -2.31 1.14 13.70
C PRO A 30 -1.38 0.51 14.76
N ASP A 31 -0.57 -0.48 14.39
CA ASP A 31 0.33 -1.20 15.30
C ASP A 31 1.72 -0.54 15.39
N CYS A 32 2.43 -0.39 14.27
CA CYS A 32 3.79 0.17 14.25
C CYS A 32 3.91 1.59 13.69
N GLY A 33 2.85 2.15 13.09
CA GLY A 33 2.88 3.49 12.48
C GLY A 33 3.50 3.54 11.07
N GLN A 34 3.90 2.42 10.48
CA GLN A 34 4.44 2.33 9.12
C GLN A 34 3.47 2.89 8.07
N GLU A 35 3.98 3.61 7.09
CA GLU A 35 3.16 4.10 5.98
C GLU A 35 2.73 2.96 5.06
N ILE A 36 1.41 2.82 4.89
CA ILE A 36 0.77 1.78 4.10
C ILE A 36 -0.08 2.44 3.02
N SER A 37 0.09 1.98 1.78
CA SER A 37 -0.73 2.42 0.65
C SER A 37 -1.60 1.28 0.12
N ARG A 38 -2.90 1.54 -0.05
CA ARG A 38 -3.88 0.55 -0.57
C ARG A 38 -4.71 1.13 -1.70
N CYS A 39 -4.87 0.34 -2.76
CA CYS A 39 -5.69 0.70 -3.90
C CYS A 39 -7.18 0.73 -3.54
N SER A 40 -7.96 1.54 -4.27
CA SER A 40 -9.41 1.65 -4.06
C SER A 40 -10.16 0.32 -4.20
N LYS A 41 -9.68 -0.62 -5.03
CA LYS A 41 -10.29 -1.95 -5.18
C LYS A 41 -10.18 -2.78 -3.91
N CYS A 42 -8.97 -2.93 -3.35
CA CYS A 42 -8.74 -3.69 -2.11
C CYS A 42 -9.49 -3.07 -0.93
N ARG A 43 -9.52 -1.72 -0.85
CA ARG A 43 -10.29 -1.01 0.18
C ARG A 43 -11.79 -1.27 0.09
N LYS A 44 -12.36 -1.25 -1.13
CA LYS A 44 -13.80 -1.52 -1.34
C LYS A 44 -14.18 -2.97 -1.04
N GLN A 45 -13.25 -3.90 -1.26
CA GLN A 45 -13.46 -5.32 -1.01
C GLN A 45 -13.09 -5.73 0.42
N SER A 46 -12.58 -4.81 1.24
CA SER A 46 -12.03 -5.12 2.57
C SER A 46 -11.00 -6.26 2.54
N ASN A 47 -10.17 -6.30 1.49
CA ASN A 47 -9.16 -7.34 1.32
C ASN A 47 -8.11 -7.21 2.42
N LEU A 48 -7.74 -8.32 3.04
CA LEU A 48 -6.67 -8.30 4.03
C LEU A 48 -5.40 -7.66 3.48
N TYR A 49 -4.73 -6.87 4.31
CA TYR A 49 -3.39 -6.37 4.07
C TYR A 49 -2.49 -6.79 5.20
N GLU A 50 -1.24 -7.09 4.87
CA GLU A 50 -0.19 -7.35 5.84
C GLU A 50 0.74 -6.13 5.88
N CYS A 51 1.05 -5.65 7.08
CA CYS A 51 2.04 -4.60 7.25
C CYS A 51 3.44 -5.19 7.01
N PRO A 52 4.25 -4.65 6.09
CA PRO A 52 5.58 -5.18 5.79
C PRO A 52 6.60 -4.99 6.92
N ASP A 53 6.27 -4.19 7.93
CA ASP A 53 7.17 -3.84 9.03
C ASP A 53 6.89 -4.66 10.30
N CYS A 54 5.63 -4.76 10.72
CA CYS A 54 5.23 -5.51 11.93
C CYS A 54 4.46 -6.82 11.67
N GLY A 55 4.06 -7.09 10.41
CA GLY A 55 3.24 -8.26 10.09
C GLY A 55 1.76 -8.13 10.49
N PHE A 56 1.31 -6.96 10.94
CA PHE A 56 -0.10 -6.72 11.29
C PHE A 56 -1.02 -7.02 10.10
N MET A 57 -2.02 -7.87 10.31
CA MET A 57 -3.06 -8.16 9.32
C MET A 57 -4.36 -7.43 9.63
N GLY A 58 -4.75 -6.51 8.74
CA GLY A 58 -5.99 -5.73 8.85
C GLY A 58 -6.84 -5.78 7.58
N PRO A 59 -8.13 -5.40 7.64
CA PRO A 59 -9.03 -5.34 6.49
C PRO A 59 -8.79 -4.12 5.57
#